data_AF-A0A1U8DEE3-F1
#
_entry.id   AF-A0A1U8DEE3-F1
#
_cell.length_a   1.000
_cell.length_b   1.000
_cell.length_c   1.000
_cell.angle_alpha   90.00
_cell.angle_beta   90.00
_cell.angle_gamma   90.00
#
_symmetry.space_group_name_H-M   'P 1'
#
loop_
_entity.id
_entity.type
_entity.pdbx_description
1 polymer ?
#
loop_
_entity_poly.entity_id
_entity_poly.type
_entity_poly.pdbx_seq_one_letter_code
_entity_poly.pdbx_strand_id
1 'polypeptide(L)'
;MARHSQLQREVLSLYKQCLRAAQGKPGFAPRVREEFRRNAALPASDVLRIEHLLRRGQRQLEQLRDALVLDLWPAGHVQPTAPFAHPTG
;
A
#
# COMPACT_ATOMS: atom_id res chain seq x y z
N MET A 1 28.96 -5.63 5.56
CA MET A 1 27.49 -5.44 5.46
C MET A 1 27.05 -5.85 4.06
N ALA A 2 26.24 -6.91 3.93
CA ALA A 2 25.75 -7.31 2.61
C ALA A 2 24.87 -6.19 2.03
N ARG A 3 25.24 -5.66 0.86
CA ARG A 3 24.47 -4.63 0.17
C ARG A 3 23.15 -5.27 -0.27
N HIS A 4 22.04 -4.87 0.34
CA HIS A 4 20.72 -5.34 -0.07
C HIS A 4 20.49 -5.03 -1.56
N SER A 5 19.98 -6.01 -2.29
CA SER A 5 19.56 -5.83 -3.69
C SER A 5 18.47 -4.76 -3.77
N GLN A 6 18.29 -4.15 -4.94
CA GLN A 6 17.25 -3.14 -5.13
C GLN A 6 15.87 -3.69 -4.76
N LEU A 7 15.55 -4.91 -5.18
CA LEU A 7 14.32 -5.61 -4.84
C LEU A 7 14.14 -5.79 -3.31
N GLN A 8 15.19 -6.17 -2.59
CA GLN A 8 15.13 -6.26 -1.13
C GLN A 8 14.81 -4.91 -0.46
N ARG A 9 15.36 -3.81 -0.99
CA ARG A 9 15.06 -2.46 -0.50
C ARG A 9 13.60 -2.09 -0.75
N GLU A 10 13.06 -2.44 -1.92
CA GLU A 10 11.65 -2.21 -2.25
C GLU A 10 10.72 -3.01 -1.33
N VAL A 11 11.02 -4.29 -1.06
CA VAL A 11 10.28 -5.12 -0.10
C VAL A 11 10.27 -4.48 1.30
N LEU A 12 11.44 -4.04 1.79
CA LEU A 12 11.55 -3.39 3.10
C LEU A 12 10.83 -2.03 3.14
N SER A 13 10.85 -1.27 2.05
CA SER A 13 10.12 -0.01 1.93
C SER A 13 8.61 -0.26 2.01
N LEU A 14 8.11 -1.23 1.24
CA LEU A 14 6.71 -1.62 1.24
C LEU A 14 6.24 -2.04 2.64
N TYR A 15 7.01 -2.88 3.33
CA TYR A 15 6.71 -3.29 4.70
C TYR A 15 6.52 -2.10 5.65
N LYS A 16 7.46 -1.13 5.63
CA LYS A 16 7.39 0.08 6.46
C LYS A 16 6.16 0.92 6.13
N GLN A 17 5.83 1.07 4.84
CA GLN A 17 4.66 1.84 4.42
C GLN A 17 3.35 1.17 4.85
N CYS A 18 3.23 -0.16 4.73
CA CYS A 18 2.09 -0.92 5.23
C CYS A 18 1.93 -0.78 6.74
N LEU A 19 3.02 -0.83 7.51
CA LEU A 19 2.95 -0.61 8.96
C LEU A 19 2.49 0.81 9.31
N ARG A 20 2.96 1.84 8.59
CA ARG A 20 2.51 3.23 8.78
C ARG A 20 1.03 3.39 8.47
N ALA A 21 0.57 2.87 7.33
CA ALA A 21 -0.85 2.91 6.97
C ALA A 21 -1.73 2.03 7.89
N ALA A 22 -1.14 1.07 8.61
CA ALA A 22 -1.81 0.30 9.65
C ALA A 22 -1.83 1.01 11.02
N GLN A 23 -1.06 2.09 11.23
CA GLN A 23 -1.13 2.87 12.46
C GLN A 23 -2.54 3.48 12.57
N GLY A 24 -3.20 3.25 13.70
CA GLY A 24 -4.60 3.63 13.92
C GLY A 24 -5.64 2.56 13.59
N LYS A 25 -5.25 1.43 12.97
CA LYS A 25 -6.16 0.31 12.66
C LYS A 25 -5.84 -0.92 13.53
N PRO A 26 -6.65 -1.22 14.56
CA PRO A 26 -6.39 -2.39 15.42
C PRO A 26 -6.44 -3.68 14.60
N GLY A 27 -5.50 -4.60 14.85
CA GLY A 27 -5.41 -5.89 14.15
C GLY A 27 -4.74 -5.86 12.76
N PHE A 28 -4.51 -4.71 12.14
CA PHE A 28 -3.84 -4.65 10.83
C PHE A 28 -2.33 -4.86 10.92
N ALA A 29 -1.65 -4.19 11.85
CA ALA A 29 -0.21 -4.33 12.03
C ALA A 29 0.26 -5.79 12.28
N PRO A 30 -0.37 -6.60 13.15
CA PRO A 30 0.02 -8.01 13.31
C PRO A 30 -0.22 -8.83 12.04
N ARG A 31 -1.31 -8.58 11.31
CA ARG A 31 -1.60 -9.26 10.03
C ARG A 31 -0.55 -8.95 8.96
N VAL A 32 -0.13 -7.68 8.85
CA VAL A 32 0.97 -7.27 7.96
C VAL A 32 2.26 -8.01 8.33
N ARG A 33 2.62 -8.04 9.62
CA ARG A 33 3.82 -8.74 10.09
C ARG A 33 3.79 -10.23 9.75
N GLU A 34 2.65 -10.87 9.98
CA GLU A 34 2.47 -12.29 9.69
C GLU A 34 2.62 -12.59 8.21
N GLU A 35 1.96 -11.84 7.33
CA GLU A 35 2.05 -12.05 5.88
C GLU A 35 3.48 -11.84 5.35
N PHE A 36 4.20 -10.82 5.81
CA PHE A 36 5.62 -10.64 5.44
C PHE A 36 6.49 -11.77 5.99
N ARG A 37 6.23 -12.26 7.21
CA ARG A 37 6.97 -13.39 7.79
C ARG A 37 6.74 -14.68 7.01
N ARG A 38 5.50 -14.95 6.56
CA ARG A 38 5.17 -16.13 5.74
C ARG A 38 5.91 -16.09 4.40
N ASN A 39 6.01 -14.91 3.78
CA ASN A 39 6.72 -14.75 2.50
C ASN A 39 8.24 -14.62 2.66
N ALA A 40 8.77 -14.36 3.85
CA ALA A 40 10.22 -14.32 4.10
C ALA A 40 10.90 -15.69 3.94
N ALA A 41 10.13 -16.78 3.94
CA ALA A 41 10.62 -18.13 3.63
C ALA A 41 10.90 -18.34 2.12
N LEU A 42 10.49 -17.39 1.26
CA LEU A 42 10.77 -17.49 -0.18
C LEU A 42 12.27 -17.30 -0.45
N PRO A 43 12.87 -18.14 -1.31
CA PRO A 43 14.26 -17.97 -1.69
C PRO A 43 14.44 -16.67 -2.47
N ALA A 44 15.52 -15.94 -2.21
CA ALA A 44 15.82 -14.66 -2.86
C ALA A 44 16.01 -14.77 -4.39
N SER A 45 16.18 -16.00 -4.91
CA SER A 45 16.27 -16.31 -6.33
C SER A 45 14.90 -16.35 -7.04
N ASP A 46 13.79 -16.45 -6.30
CA ASP A 46 12.44 -16.47 -6.87
C ASP A 46 11.94 -15.04 -7.17
N VAL A 47 12.69 -14.34 -8.03
CA VAL A 47 12.51 -12.92 -8.34
C VAL A 47 11.11 -12.63 -8.87
N LEU A 48 10.59 -13.45 -9.78
CA LEU A 48 9.27 -13.27 -10.38
C LEU A 48 8.15 -13.32 -9.33
N ARG A 49 8.23 -14.25 -8.38
CA ARG A 49 7.23 -14.36 -7.32
C ARG A 49 7.34 -13.20 -6.33
N ILE A 50 8.55 -12.79 -5.97
CA ILE A 50 8.78 -11.64 -5.10
C ILE A 50 8.21 -10.37 -5.76
N GLU A 51 8.47 -10.14 -7.05
CA GLU A 51 7.91 -9.00 -7.77
C GLU A 51 6.39 -9.03 -7.85
N HIS A 52 5.79 -10.20 -8.11
CA HIS A 52 4.34 -10.35 -8.13
C HIS A 52 3.73 -9.95 -6.79
N LEU A 53 4.31 -10.43 -5.68
CA LEU A 53 3.88 -10.08 -4.33
C LEU A 53 4.10 -8.60 -4.01
N LEU A 54 5.19 -8.01 -4.51
CA LEU A 54 5.50 -6.60 -4.33
C LEU A 54 4.46 -5.71 -5.03
N ARG A 55 4.16 -5.99 -6.30
CA ARG A 55 3.10 -5.30 -7.06
C ARG A 55 1.73 -5.47 -6.41
N ARG A 56 1.42 -6.66 -5.90
CA ARG A 56 0.17 -6.92 -5.18
C ARG A 56 0.08 -6.11 -3.89
N GLY A 57 1.14 -6.10 -3.09
CA GLY A 57 1.17 -5.37 -1.82
C GLY A 57 1.13 -3.85 -2.00
N GLN A 58 1.73 -3.32 -3.07
CA GLN A 58 1.61 -1.90 -3.44
C GLN A 58 0.15 -1.51 -3.70
N ARG A 59 -0.59 -2.30 -4.49
CA ARG A 59 -2.03 -2.07 -4.72
C ARG A 59 -2.84 -2.12 -3.42
N GLN A 60 -2.53 -3.05 -2.52
CA GLN A 60 -3.21 -3.14 -1.22
C GLN A 60 -2.90 -1.94 -0.33
N LEU A 61 -1.66 -1.42 -0.38
CA LEU A 61 -1.27 -0.22 0.34
C LEU A 61 -1.99 1.02 -0.20
N GLU A 62 -2.10 1.17 -1.51
CA GLU A 62 -2.86 2.26 -2.15
C GLU A 62 -4.32 2.24 -1.68
N GLN A 63 -4.99 1.08 -1.76
CA GLN A 63 -6.34 0.91 -1.24
C GLN A 63 -6.47 1.26 0.26
N LEU A 64 -5.49 0.85 1.07
CA LEU A 64 -5.49 1.16 2.50
C LEU A 64 -5.32 2.66 2.77
N ARG A 65 -4.53 3.35 1.94
CA ARG A 65 -4.29 4.80 2.00
C ARG A 65 -5.46 5.61 1.48
N ASP A 66 -6.10 5.20 0.40
CA ASP A 66 -7.31 5.87 -0.11
C ASP A 66 -8.43 5.82 0.92
N ALA A 67 -8.60 4.68 1.58
CA ALA A 67 -9.52 4.55 2.72
C ALA A 67 -9.14 5.46 3.90
N LEU A 68 -7.86 5.77 4.11
CA LEU A 68 -7.41 6.73 5.13
C LEU A 68 -7.60 8.18 4.69
N VAL A 69 -7.42 8.50 3.40
CA VAL A 69 -7.65 9.84 2.86
C VAL A 69 -9.13 10.22 2.95
N LEU A 70 -10.03 9.28 2.69
CA LEU A 70 -11.47 9.45 2.92
C LEU A 70 -11.81 9.68 4.40
N ASP A 71 -11.09 9.07 5.34
CA ASP A 71 -11.30 9.22 6.79
C ASP A 71 -10.72 10.55 7.34
N LEU A 72 -9.75 11.14 6.63
CA LEU A 72 -9.06 12.39 7.00
C LEU A 72 -9.63 13.64 6.30
N TRP A 73 -10.68 13.52 5.49
CA TRP A 73 -11.36 14.69 4.93
C TRP A 73 -12.52 15.11 5.84
N PRO A 74 -12.39 16.17 6.66
CA PRO A 74 -13.51 16.69 7.41
C PRO A 74 -14.53 17.27 6.43
N ALA A 75 -15.80 16.96 6.66
CA ALA A 75 -16.94 17.58 5.98
C ALA A 75 -16.74 19.11 5.89
N GLY A 76 -16.59 19.64 4.68
CA GLY A 76 -16.44 21.10 4.51
C GLY A 76 -15.89 21.59 3.19
N HIS A 77 -15.24 20.77 2.37
CA HIS A 77 -14.77 21.23 1.06
C HIS A 77 -15.65 20.71 -0.07
N VAL A 78 -16.35 21.67 -0.68
CA VAL A 78 -17.04 21.63 -1.97
C VAL A 78 -16.30 20.72 -2.95
N GLN A 79 -17.03 19.74 -3.50
CA GLN A 79 -16.59 18.98 -4.68
C GLN A 79 -16.14 19.98 -5.76
N PRO A 80 -15.00 19.79 -6.44
CA PRO A 80 -14.86 20.37 -7.77
C PRO A 80 -15.96 19.70 -8.60
N THR A 81 -17.05 20.44 -8.84
CA THR A 81 -18.08 20.03 -9.79
C THR A 81 -17.36 19.75 -11.10
N ALA A 82 -17.32 18.47 -11.49
CA ALA A 82 -16.82 18.08 -12.79
C ALA A 82 -17.54 18.94 -13.86
N PRO A 83 -16.82 19.53 -14.83
CA PRO A 83 -17.42 20.33 -15.87
C PRO A 83 -18.07 19.39 -16.90
N PHE A 84 -19.23 18.84 -16.55
CA PHE A 84 -20.21 18.36 -17.51
C PHE A 84 -21.46 19.25 -17.43
N ALA A 85 -21.23 20.57 -17.51
CA ALA A 85 -22.09 21.44 -18.31
C ALA A 85 -21.37 21.52 -19.67
N HIS A 86 -22.00 21.15 -20.78
CA HIS A 86 -22.87 21.96 -21.62
C HIS A 86 -23.46 21.05 -22.73
N PRO A 87 -24.35 21.52 -23.64
CA PRO A 87 -25.42 22.52 -23.53
C PRO A 87 -26.77 22.02 -24.09
N THR A 88 -27.82 22.79 -23.79
CA THR A 88 -29.02 23.09 -24.59
C THR A 88 -29.39 22.20 -25.78
N GLY A 89 -30.58 21.61 -25.69
CA GLY A 89 -31.38 21.01 -26.76
C GLY A 89 -32.66 20.43 -26.20
#